data_AF-A0A849QHF5-F1
#
_entry.id   AF-A0A849QHF5-F1
#
_cell.length_a   1.000
_cell.length_b   1.000
_cell.length_c   1.000
_cell.angle_alpha   90.00
_cell.angle_beta   90.00
_cell.angle_gamma   90.00
#
_symmetry.space_group_name_H-M   'P 1'
#
loop_
_entity.id
_entity.type
_entity.pdbx_description
1 polymer ?
#
loop_
_entity_poly.entity_id
_entity_poly.type
_entity_poly.pdbx_seq_one_letter_code
_entity_poly.pdbx_strand_id
1 'polypeptide(L)' 'MEWLGDIKSASLVEDAVNHVLKRGIITPELGGTSSTKDVGHAVAEYINMRV' A
#
# COMPACT_ATOMS: atom_id res chain seq x y z
N MET A 1 11.76 -7.12 -2.88
CA MET A 1 12.39 -6.98 -1.56
C MET A 1 12.68 -8.35 -0.96
N GLU A 2 11.69 -9.25 -0.89
CA GLU A 2 11.92 -10.62 -0.39
C GLU A 2 12.99 -11.39 -1.15
N TRP A 3 12.97 -11.31 -2.49
CA TRP A 3 13.99 -11.95 -3.33
C TRP A 3 15.41 -11.43 -3.05
N LEU A 4 15.54 -10.20 -2.55
CA LEU A 4 16.82 -9.59 -2.15
C LEU A 4 17.19 -9.89 -0.69
N GLY A 5 16.39 -10.68 0.02
CA GLY A 5 16.57 -10.99 1.44
C GLY A 5 16.01 -9.93 2.41
N ASP A 6 15.44 -8.83 1.90
CA ASP A 6 14.83 -7.80 2.75
C ASP A 6 13.36 -8.12 3.04
N ILE A 7 13.18 -9.09 3.95
CA ILE A 7 11.86 -9.58 4.36
C ILE A 7 11.08 -8.51 5.14
N LYS A 8 11.77 -7.68 5.93
CA LYS A 8 11.10 -6.65 6.76
C LYS A 8 10.46 -5.57 5.90
N SER A 9 11.21 -5.02 4.95
CA SER A 9 10.66 -3.98 4.05
C SER A 9 9.57 -4.56 3.14
N ALA A 10 9.71 -5.82 2.72
CA ALA A 10 8.66 -6.49 1.96
C ALA A 10 7.35 -6.60 2.72
N SER A 11 7.40 -7.13 3.95
CA SER A 11 6.24 -7.27 4.83
C SER A 11 5.59 -5.92 5.12
N LEU A 12 6.39 -4.87 5.35
CA LEU A 12 5.84 -3.53 5.57
C LEU A 12 5.07 -2.99 4.36
N VAL A 13 5.57 -3.21 3.14
CA VAL A 13 4.86 -2.79 1.92
C VAL A 13 3.61 -3.62 1.69
N GLU A 14 3.64 -4.92 1.92
CA GLU A 14 2.46 -5.78 1.80
C GLU A 14 1.37 -5.38 2.81
N ASP A 15 1.75 -5.10 4.06
CA ASP A 15 0.83 -4.61 5.09
C ASP A 15 0.23 -3.24 4.70
N ALA A 16 1.03 -2.35 4.13
CA ALA A 16 0.58 -1.05 3.67
C ALA A 16 -0.48 -1.18 2.56
N VAL A 17 -0.21 -2.01 1.55
CA VAL A 17 -1.16 -2.28 0.46
C VAL A 17 -2.44 -2.89 1.03
N ASN A 18 -2.33 -3.94 1.85
CA ASN A 18 -3.48 -4.60 2.45
C ASN A 18 -4.32 -3.65 3.30
N HIS A 19 -3.70 -2.74 4.06
CA HIS A 19 -4.40 -1.74 4.85
C HIS A 19 -5.20 -0.77 3.96
N VAL A 20 -4.58 -0.25 2.90
CA VAL A 20 -5.21 0.71 1.98
C VAL A 20 -6.39 0.08 1.24
N LEU A 21 -6.22 -1.15 0.74
CA LEU A 21 -7.29 -1.89 0.08
C LEU A 21 -8.47 -2.18 1.01
N LYS A 22 -8.22 -2.60 2.26
CA LYS A 22 -9.27 -2.85 3.27
C LYS A 22 -10.06 -1.58 3.64
N ARG A 23 -9.48 -0.40 3.45
CA ARG A 23 -10.16 0.89 3.65
C ARG A 23 -10.98 1.34 2.44
N GLY A 24 -11.00 0.58 1.36
CA GLY A 24 -11.72 0.91 0.13
C GLY A 24 -11.07 2.01 -0.70
N ILE A 25 -9.80 2.35 -0.42
CA ILE A 25 -9.01 3.27 -1.24
C ILE A 25 -8.45 2.45 -2.41
N ILE A 26 -9.30 2.24 -3.40
CA ILE A 26 -9.01 1.40 -4.56
C ILE A 26 -9.37 2.14 -5.85
N THR A 27 -8.65 1.81 -6.90
CA THR A 27 -8.77 2.42 -8.22
C THR A 27 -10.00 1.91 -9.00
N PRO A 28 -10.41 2.58 -10.09
CA PRO A 28 -11.63 2.24 -10.83
C PRO A 28 -11.62 0.82 -11.40
N GLU A 29 -10.46 0.31 -11.80
CA GLU A 29 -10.30 -1.06 -12.29
C GLU A 29 -10.54 -2.12 -11.21
N LEU A 30 -10.50 -1.74 -9.93
CA LEU A 30 -10.86 -2.58 -8.78
C LEU A 30 -12.26 -2.25 -8.22
N GLY A 31 -13.04 -1.43 -8.91
CA GLY A 31 -14.40 -1.05 -8.51
C GLY A 31 -14.49 0.10 -7.51
N GLY A 32 -13.40 0.85 -7.31
CA GLY A 32 -13.40 2.05 -6.47
C GLY A 32 -13.45 3.34 -7.27
N THR A 33 -13.15 4.45 -6.60
CA THR A 33 -13.17 5.80 -7.20
C THR A 33 -11.86 6.57 -6.99
N SER A 34 -10.87 5.96 -6.33
CA SER A 34 -9.59 6.61 -6.04
C SER A 34 -8.71 6.66 -7.29
N SER A 35 -7.91 7.70 -7.46
CA SER A 35 -6.89 7.72 -8.51
C SER A 35 -5.66 6.89 -8.11
N THR A 36 -4.81 6.54 -9.08
CA THR A 36 -3.51 5.92 -8.81
C THR A 36 -2.67 6.76 -7.83
N LYS A 37 -2.78 8.10 -7.90
CA LYS A 37 -2.08 9.01 -7.00
C LYS A 37 -2.60 8.90 -5.56
N ASP A 38 -3.90 8.78 -5.38
CA ASP A 38 -4.52 8.65 -4.05
C ASP A 38 -4.10 7.34 -3.36
N VAL A 39 -4.14 6.23 -4.11
CA VAL A 39 -3.67 4.93 -3.62
C VAL A 39 -2.19 4.99 -3.24
N GLY A 40 -1.35 5.54 -4.12
CA GLY A 40 0.09 5.68 -3.86
C GLY A 40 0.38 6.57 -2.63
N HIS A 41 -0.37 7.65 -2.46
CA HIS A 41 -0.22 8.55 -1.31
C HIS A 41 -0.60 7.84 0.00
N ALA A 42 -1.71 7.10 0.00
CA ALA A 42 -2.17 6.36 1.18
C ALA A 42 -1.19 5.24 1.59
N VAL A 43 -0.59 4.54 0.62
CA VAL A 43 0.46 3.53 0.89
C VAL A 43 1.69 4.20 1.51
N ALA A 44 2.17 5.30 0.92
CA ALA A 44 3.32 6.04 1.44
C ALA A 44 3.08 6.59 2.85
N GLU A 45 1.88 7.12 3.12
CA GLU A 45 1.47 7.58 4.45
C GLU A 45 1.53 6.45 5.50
N TYR A 46 0.99 5.28 5.17
CA TYR A 46 1.02 4.14 6.08
C TYR A 46 2.44 3.71 6.45
N ILE A 47 3.34 3.70 5.46
CA ILE A 47 4.75 3.35 5.64
C ILE A 47 5.44 4.41 6.51
N ASN A 48 5.25 5.70 6.22
CA ASN A 48 5.86 6.81 6.96
C ASN A 48 5.48 6.82 8.46
N MET A 49 4.30 6.32 8.83
CA MET A 49 3.89 6.21 10.23
C MET A 49 4.56 5.04 10.99
N ARG A 50 5.32 4.19 10.30
CA ARG A 50 5.89 2.94 10.83
C ARG A 50 7.40 2.81 10.64
N VAL A 51 8.04 3.86 10.12
CA VAL A 51 9.50 3.97 9.95
C VAL A 51 10.10 5.03 10.86
#